data_AF-A0A327HE69-F1
#
_entry.id   AF-A0A327HE69-F1
#
_cell.length_a   1.000
_cell.length_b   1.000
_cell.length_c   1.000
_cell.angle_alpha   90.00
_cell.angle_beta   90.00
_cell.angle_gamma   90.00
#
_symmetry.space_group_name_H-M   'P 1'
#
loop_
_entity.id
_entity.type
_entity.pdbx_description
1 polymer ?
#
loop_
_entity_poly.entity_id
_entity_poly.type
_entity_poly.pdbx_seq_one_letter_code
_entity_poly.pdbx_strand_id
1 'polypeptide(L)'
;MVMRNSRKKILVSHHLDGNPYDPTAPHTTMAGELRKGERIPRRPLPEFAEAGNLAAGLKRDGLISTALEDTNEYGPHSMILLLMVVATVTGGILLAFRYL
;
A
#
# COMPACT_ATOMS: atom_id res chain seq x y z
N MET A 1 9.32 -8.98 -64.88
CA MET A 1 9.16 -10.28 -64.20
C MET A 1 9.43 -10.06 -62.72
N VAL A 2 8.44 -10.39 -61.88
CA VAL A 2 8.21 -9.85 -60.52
C VAL A 2 9.21 -10.35 -59.49
N MET A 3 9.85 -9.42 -58.76
CA MET A 3 10.65 -9.66 -57.57
C MET A 3 9.73 -10.17 -56.44
N ARG A 4 9.84 -11.45 -56.06
CA ARG A 4 9.04 -12.06 -54.99
C ARG A 4 9.37 -11.43 -53.64
N ASN A 5 8.39 -10.72 -53.10
CA ASN A 5 8.41 -10.07 -51.79
C ASN A 5 8.49 -11.12 -50.66
N SER A 6 9.63 -11.18 -49.97
CA SER A 6 9.97 -12.10 -48.87
C SER A 6 9.17 -11.92 -47.56
N ARG A 7 7.93 -11.41 -47.62
CA ARG A 7 7.06 -11.19 -46.44
C ARG A 7 6.36 -12.45 -45.91
N LYS A 8 6.96 -13.63 -46.03
CA LYS A 8 6.43 -14.88 -45.44
C LYS A 8 7.20 -15.38 -44.20
N LYS A 9 8.21 -14.65 -43.71
CA LYS A 9 8.90 -14.95 -42.43
C LYS A 9 8.29 -14.25 -41.21
N ILE A 10 7.09 -13.67 -41.32
CA ILE A 10 6.37 -13.08 -40.18
C ILE A 10 5.19 -13.98 -39.81
N LEU A 11 5.44 -15.28 -39.76
CA LEU A 11 4.57 -16.25 -39.10
C LEU A 11 5.45 -16.86 -38.01
N VAL A 12 5.67 -16.08 -36.95
CA VAL A 12 6.21 -16.60 -35.70
C VAL A 12 5.08 -17.45 -35.12
N SER A 13 5.07 -18.74 -35.46
CA SER A 13 4.31 -19.72 -34.71
C SER A 13 4.88 -19.68 -33.29
N HIS A 14 4.12 -19.15 -32.33
CA HIS A 14 4.43 -19.26 -30.91
C HIS A 14 4.51 -20.75 -30.59
N HIS A 15 5.73 -21.27 -30.53
CA HIS A 15 6.00 -22.57 -29.95
C HIS A 15 5.73 -22.38 -28.45
N LEU A 16 4.66 -23.00 -27.94
CA LEU A 16 4.33 -23.00 -26.53
C LEU A 16 5.35 -23.91 -25.83
N ASP A 17 6.53 -23.37 -25.63
CA ASP A 17 7.56 -23.97 -24.80
C ASP A 17 7.00 -23.88 -23.39
N GLY A 18 6.80 -25.00 -22.69
CA GLY A 18 6.15 -25.08 -21.38
C GLY A 18 6.90 -24.39 -20.23
N ASN A 19 7.45 -23.21 -20.49
CA ASN A 19 8.03 -22.28 -19.57
C ASN A 19 6.91 -21.69 -18.69
N PRO A 20 6.95 -21.92 -17.36
CA PRO A 20 5.94 -21.41 -16.42
C PRO A 20 5.94 -19.88 -16.27
N TYR A 21 6.85 -19.18 -16.96
CA TYR A 21 6.89 -17.72 -17.05
C TYR A 21 6.48 -17.20 -18.44
N ASP A 22 5.91 -18.05 -19.30
CA ASP A 22 5.37 -17.63 -20.59
C ASP A 22 4.02 -16.90 -20.40
N PRO A 23 3.94 -15.58 -20.65
CA PRO A 23 2.70 -14.82 -20.49
C PRO A 23 1.63 -15.19 -21.52
N THR A 24 1.95 -16.02 -22.52
CA THR A 24 1.02 -16.55 -23.52
C THR A 24 0.51 -17.96 -23.21
N ALA A 25 1.14 -18.66 -22.27
CA ALA A 25 0.62 -19.92 -21.76
C ALA A 25 -0.67 -19.65 -20.97
N PRO A 26 -1.76 -20.42 -21.21
CA PRO A 26 -2.98 -20.30 -20.41
C PRO A 26 -2.68 -20.86 -19.01
N HIS A 27 -2.12 -20.03 -18.15
CA HIS A 27 -1.99 -20.31 -16.73
C HIS A 27 -3.40 -20.25 -16.14
N THR A 28 -3.92 -21.42 -15.77
CA THR A 28 -5.08 -21.56 -14.92
C THR A 28 -4.70 -21.04 -13.52
N THR A 29 -4.69 -19.72 -13.36
CA THR A 29 -4.92 -18.95 -12.13
C THR A 29 -4.15 -19.40 -10.87
N MET A 30 -3.04 -18.71 -10.54
CA MET A 30 -2.40 -18.84 -9.20
C MET A 30 -2.40 -17.54 -8.37
N ALA A 31 -2.67 -16.39 -8.97
CA ALA A 31 -3.55 -15.37 -8.40
C ALA A 31 -4.76 -15.29 -9.35
N GLY A 32 -5.95 -14.91 -8.90
CA GLY A 32 -6.98 -14.51 -9.86
C GLY A 32 -6.43 -13.32 -10.66
N GLU A 33 -6.11 -13.49 -11.94
CA GLU A 33 -5.24 -12.55 -12.65
C GLU A 33 -5.96 -11.72 -13.73
N LEU A 34 -5.79 -10.41 -13.59
CA LEU A 34 -6.34 -9.34 -14.41
C LEU A 34 -5.32 -8.98 -15.54
N ARG A 35 -5.70 -9.13 -16.83
CA ARG A 35 -4.97 -8.85 -18.10
C ARG A 35 -4.66 -7.37 -18.36
N LYS A 36 -3.86 -7.04 -19.39
CA LYS A 36 -3.55 -5.63 -19.74
C LYS A 36 -4.81 -4.87 -20.24
N GLY A 37 -5.18 -3.79 -19.55
CA GLY A 37 -6.49 -3.11 -19.59
C GLY A 37 -7.27 -3.26 -18.29
N GLU A 38 -6.85 -4.22 -17.48
CA GLU A 38 -7.45 -4.61 -16.23
C GLU A 38 -6.65 -3.92 -15.12
N ARG A 39 -7.06 -2.68 -14.88
CA ARG A 39 -6.55 -1.86 -13.78
C ARG A 39 -6.87 -2.60 -12.48
N ILE A 40 -5.86 -2.83 -11.64
CA ILE A 40 -6.08 -3.39 -10.29
C ILE A 40 -7.21 -2.59 -9.63
N PRO A 41 -8.33 -3.23 -9.24
CA PRO A 41 -9.44 -2.52 -8.64
C PRO A 41 -8.91 -1.81 -7.41
N ARG A 42 -9.06 -0.48 -7.41
CA ARG A 42 -8.66 0.31 -6.24
C ARG A 42 -9.62 -0.07 -5.12
N ARG A 43 -9.06 -0.49 -3.98
CA ARG A 43 -9.81 -0.51 -2.72
C ARG A 43 -10.48 0.86 -2.54
N PRO A 44 -11.78 0.92 -2.17
CA PRO A 44 -12.40 2.20 -1.81
C PRO A 44 -11.59 2.85 -0.70
N LEU A 45 -11.42 4.17 -0.74
CA LEU A 45 -10.68 4.85 0.32
C LEU A 45 -11.33 4.52 1.68
N PRO A 46 -10.53 4.28 2.73
CA PRO A 46 -11.05 4.15 4.08
C PRO A 46 -11.89 5.38 4.46
N GLU A 47 -12.83 5.23 5.38
CA GLU A 47 -13.55 6.38 5.91
C GLU A 47 -12.59 7.25 6.74
N PHE A 48 -12.39 8.49 6.30
CA PHE A 48 -11.62 9.51 7.03
C PHE A 48 -12.54 10.68 7.37
N ALA A 49 -12.42 11.21 8.58
CA ALA A 49 -13.18 12.38 9.00
C ALA A 49 -12.23 13.56 9.17
N GLU A 50 -12.33 14.58 8.33
CA GLU A 50 -11.55 15.80 8.50
C GLU A 50 -11.96 16.51 9.80
N ALA A 51 -10.97 16.96 10.57
CA ALA A 51 -11.20 17.62 11.85
C ALA A 51 -10.91 19.12 11.81
N GLY A 52 -10.34 19.62 10.70
CA GLY A 52 -10.02 21.03 10.46
C GLY A 52 -8.84 21.58 11.29
N ASN A 53 -8.66 21.11 12.53
CA ASN A 53 -7.51 21.44 13.36
C ASN A 53 -7.10 20.26 14.25
N LEU A 54 -5.81 20.15 14.56
CA LEU A 54 -5.23 19.05 15.36
C LEU A 54 -5.94 18.88 16.70
N ALA A 55 -6.18 19.98 17.41
CA ALA A 55 -6.85 19.96 18.71
C ALA A 55 -8.31 19.49 18.63
N ALA A 56 -8.98 19.76 17.52
CA ALA A 56 -10.34 19.28 17.29
C ALA A 56 -10.35 17.78 16.94
N GLY A 57 -9.39 17.32 16.12
CA GLY A 57 -9.23 15.90 15.78
C GLY A 57 -8.90 15.06 17.01
N LEU A 58 -7.98 15.55 17.85
CA LEU A 58 -7.61 14.87 19.09
C LEU A 58 -8.77 14.81 20.10
N LYS A 59 -9.62 15.84 20.16
CA LYS A 59 -10.81 15.85 21.02
C LYS A 59 -11.92 14.92 20.53
N ARG A 60 -12.10 14.81 19.21
CA ARG A 60 -13.16 14.02 18.60
C ARG A 60 -12.82 12.53 18.57
N ASP A 61 -11.62 12.20 18.09
CA ASP A 61 -11.22 10.82 17.78
C ASP A 61 -10.25 10.26 18.84
N GLY A 62 -9.63 11.12 19.65
CA GLY A 62 -8.68 10.71 20.68
C GLY A 62 -7.27 10.46 20.14
N LEU A 63 -6.28 10.43 21.04
CA LEU A 63 -4.86 10.33 20.68
C LEU A 63 -4.49 8.95 20.10
N ILE A 64 -5.11 7.88 20.58
CA ILE A 64 -4.81 6.51 20.12
C ILE A 64 -5.45 6.23 18.76
N SER A 65 -6.74 6.53 18.57
CA SER A 65 -7.43 6.29 17.30
C SER A 65 -6.90 7.22 16.20
N THR A 66 -6.61 8.49 16.52
CA THR A 66 -5.94 9.38 15.57
C THR A 66 -4.53 8.89 15.20
N ALA A 67 -3.71 8.48 16.17
CA ALA A 67 -2.32 8.12 15.90
C ALA A 67 -2.11 6.72 15.31
N LEU A 68 -2.96 5.73 15.64
CA LEU A 68 -2.78 4.33 15.22
C LEU A 68 -3.72 3.92 14.09
N GLU A 69 -4.96 4.41 14.10
CA GLU A 69 -5.99 4.04 13.12
C GLU A 69 -6.13 5.07 11.99
N ASP A 70 -5.41 6.20 12.06
CA ASP A 70 -5.38 7.26 11.05
C ASP A 70 -6.80 7.77 10.71
N THR A 71 -7.65 7.91 11.72
CA THR A 71 -9.07 8.30 11.57
C THR A 71 -9.27 9.72 11.02
N ASN A 72 -8.23 10.54 11.04
CA ASN A 72 -8.21 11.91 10.51
C ASN A 72 -6.82 12.25 9.93
N GLU A 73 -6.69 13.42 9.31
CA GLU A 73 -5.46 13.90 8.65
C GLU A 73 -4.24 14.13 9.60
N TYR A 74 -4.45 14.05 10.91
CA TYR A 74 -3.43 14.35 11.92
C TYR A 74 -2.71 13.12 12.47
N GLY A 75 -2.79 11.96 11.80
CA GLY A 75 -2.06 10.75 12.19
C GLY A 75 -0.58 11.01 12.50
N PRO A 76 0.23 11.53 11.55
CA PRO A 76 1.65 11.79 11.78
C PRO A 76 1.95 12.76 12.93
N HIS A 77 1.12 13.79 13.10
CA HIS A 77 1.26 14.76 14.19
C HIS A 77 0.94 14.13 15.54
N SER A 78 -0.10 13.30 15.60
CA SER A 78 -0.52 12.60 16.82
C SER A 78 0.46 11.49 17.21
N MET A 79 1.10 10.85 16.23
CA MET A 79 2.20 9.90 16.47
C MET A 79 3.38 10.58 17.17
N ILE A 80 3.78 11.78 16.75
CA ILE A 80 4.87 12.53 17.41
C ILE A 80 4.49 12.85 18.86
N LEU A 81 3.26 13.30 19.10
CA LEU A 81 2.77 13.56 20.46
C LEU A 81 2.77 12.30 21.32
N LEU A 82 2.33 11.17 20.76
CA LEU A 82 2.35 9.87 21.44
C LEU A 82 3.78 9.49 21.85
N LEU A 83 4.76 9.63 20.96
CA LEU A 83 6.15 9.34 21.26
C LEU A 83 6.70 10.21 22.39
N MET A 84 6.39 11.51 22.41
CA MET A 84 6.83 12.42 23.48
C MET A 84 6.26 11.99 24.83
N VAL A 85 4.98 11.60 24.89
CA VAL A 85 4.34 11.11 26.12
C VAL A 85 5.01 9.82 26.59
N VAL A 86 5.15 8.83 25.72
CA VAL A 86 5.73 7.52 26.06
C VAL A 86 7.19 7.66 26.50
N ALA A 87 7.98 8.47 25.79
CA ALA A 87 9.37 8.74 26.14
C ALA A 87 9.49 9.43 27.51
N THR A 88 8.64 10.41 27.78
CA THR A 88 8.65 11.14 29.07
C THR A 88 8.26 10.23 30.23
N VAL A 89 7.21 9.42 30.06
CA VAL A 89 6.75 8.48 31.09
C VAL A 89 7.82 7.42 31.36
N THR A 90 8.36 6.80 30.32
CA THR A 90 9.37 5.75 30.47
C THR A 90 10.67 6.31 31.06
N GLY A 91 11.13 7.45 30.57
CA GLY A 91 12.30 8.14 31.12
C GLY A 91 12.09 8.56 32.57
N GLY A 92 10.90 9.06 32.92
CA GLY A 92 10.51 9.41 34.28
C GLY A 92 10.49 8.20 35.22
N ILE A 93 9.99 7.05 34.76
CA ILE A 93 10.00 5.79 35.51
C ILE A 93 11.45 5.35 35.77
N LEU A 94 12.31 5.35 34.75
CA LEU A 94 13.72 5.00 34.90
C LEU A 94 14.44 5.96 35.85
N LEU A 95 14.13 7.25 35.77
CA LEU A 95 14.66 8.25 36.68
C LEU A 95 14.19 8.03 38.12
N ALA A 96 12.91 7.74 38.33
CA ALA A 96 12.37 7.44 39.65
C ALA A 96 13.02 6.19 40.26
N PHE A 97 13.17 5.12 39.48
CA PHE A 97 13.90 3.91 39.90
C PHE A 97 15.36 4.18 40.22
N ARG A 98 15.99 5.18 39.59
CA ARG A 98 17.38 5.56 39.88
C ARG A 98 17.54 6.24 41.25
N TYR A 99 16.49 6.88 41.76
CA TYR A 99 16.47 7.65 43.01
C TYR A 99 15.84 6.91 44.20
N LEU A 100 15.13 5.80 43.94
CA LEU A 100 14.70 4.84 44.96
C LEU A 100 15.86 3.90 45.35
#